data_AF-A0A7X7J635-F1
#
_entry.id   AF-A0A7X7J635-F1
#
_cell.length_a   1.000
_cell.length_b   1.000
_cell.length_c   1.000
_cell.angle_alpha   90.00
_cell.angle_beta   90.00
_cell.angle_gamma   90.00
#
_symmetry.space_group_name_H-M   'P 1'
#
loop_
_entity.id
_entity.type
_entity.pdbx_description
1 polymer ?
#
loop_
_entity_poly.entity_id
_entity_poly.type
_entity_poly.pdbx_seq_one_letter_code
_entity_poly.pdbx_strand_id
1 'polypeptide(L)' 'MENKLKLKEEQINYLSSFPEQGMGYQIVDITLKNGIVLYNRIVFNSSYLKLNATEKIELDDIIQIDIIQNDWVV' A
#
# COMPACT_ATOMS: atom_id res chain seq x y z
N MET A 1 11.65 -5.15 15.05
CA MET A 1 10.38 -5.75 14.62
C MET A 1 9.87 -4.95 13.44
N GLU A 2 9.61 -5.59 12.31
CA GLU A 2 9.05 -4.91 11.15
C GLU A 2 7.58 -4.58 11.44
N ASN A 3 7.25 -3.30 11.58
CA ASN A 3 5.86 -2.87 11.74
C ASN A 3 5.15 -3.02 10.39
N LYS A 4 4.17 -3.93 10.34
CA LYS A 4 3.34 -4.19 9.18
C LYS A 4 1.88 -3.97 9.57
N LEU A 5 1.14 -3.24 8.75
CA LEU A 5 -0.29 -2.99 8.92
C LEU A 5 -1.07 -3.83 7.92
N LYS A 6 -2.00 -4.66 8.41
CA LYS A 6 -2.89 -5.44 7.53
C LYS A 6 -3.95 -4.51 6.95
N LEU A 7 -4.11 -4.54 5.63
CA LEU A 7 -5.08 -3.74 4.89
C LEU A 7 -6.52 -4.26 5.03
N LYS A 8 -7.51 -3.45 4.67
CA LYS A 8 -8.94 -3.85 4.64
C LYS A 8 -9.17 -4.80 3.46
N GLU A 9 -10.16 -5.69 3.56
CA GLU A 9 -10.47 -6.64 2.49
C GLU A 9 -10.73 -5.97 1.14
N GLU A 10 -11.42 -4.82 1.10
CA GLU A 10 -11.60 -4.06 -0.14
C GLU A 10 -10.27 -3.62 -0.78
N GLN A 11 -9.33 -3.14 0.04
CA GLN A 11 -8.00 -2.76 -0.42
C GLN A 11 -7.20 -3.98 -0.87
N ILE A 12 -7.29 -5.10 -0.15
CA ILE A 12 -6.63 -6.36 -0.53
C ILE A 12 -7.16 -6.90 -1.86
N ASN A 13 -8.48 -6.88 -2.04
CA ASN A 13 -9.13 -7.33 -3.27
C ASN A 13 -8.79 -6.43 -4.44
N TYR A 14 -8.76 -5.12 -4.22
CA TYR A 14 -8.29 -4.15 -5.21
C TYR A 14 -6.85 -4.48 -5.61
N LEU A 15 -5.92 -4.54 -4.65
CA LEU A 15 -4.49 -4.81 -4.91
C LEU A 15 -4.23 -6.17 -5.55
N SER A 16 -4.96 -7.22 -5.14
CA SER A 16 -4.85 -8.57 -5.70
C SER A 16 -5.40 -8.68 -7.12
N SER A 17 -6.18 -7.71 -7.58
CA SER A 17 -6.66 -7.63 -8.96
C SER A 17 -5.59 -7.12 -9.94
N PHE A 18 -4.45 -6.67 -9.42
CA PHE A 18 -3.31 -6.21 -10.21
C PHE A 18 -2.13 -7.17 -10.04
N PRO A 19 -1.29 -7.31 -11.09
CA PRO A 19 -0.07 -8.09 -10.96
C PRO A 19 0.85 -7.49 -9.89
N GLU A 20 1.60 -8.35 -9.20
CA GLU A 20 2.67 -7.91 -8.30
C GLU A 20 3.87 -7.42 -9.11
N GLN A 21 4.58 -6.42 -8.60
CA GLN A 21 5.69 -5.78 -9.31
C GLN A 21 7.04 -6.49 -9.08
N GLY A 22 7.02 -7.61 -8.36
CA GLY A 22 8.20 -8.38 -7.99
C GLY A 22 7.86 -9.61 -7.15
N MET A 23 8.78 -10.02 -6.27
CA MET A 23 8.65 -11.18 -5.36
C MET A 23 7.62 -10.95 -4.25
N GLY A 24 6.34 -10.81 -4.59
CA GLY A 24 5.28 -10.69 -3.59
C GLY A 24 5.10 -9.26 -3.04
N TYR A 25 5.40 -8.22 -3.82
CA TYR A 25 5.20 -6.84 -3.40
C TYR A 25 4.66 -5.92 -4.50
N GLN A 26 4.00 -4.84 -4.07
CA GLN A 26 3.50 -3.75 -4.90
C GLN A 26 3.90 -2.41 -4.28
N ILE A 27 4.21 -1.44 -5.14
CA ILE A 27 4.47 -0.05 -4.76
C ILE A 27 3.16 0.73 -4.94
N VAL A 28 2.74 1.41 -3.88
CA VAL A 28 1.47 2.13 -3.82
C VAL A 28 1.65 3.52 -3.23
N ASP A 29 0.79 4.44 -3.64
CA ASP A 29 0.57 5.70 -2.94
C ASP A 29 -0.62 5.54 -1.99
N ILE A 30 -0.53 6.14 -0.81
CA ILE A 30 -1.56 6.02 0.24
C ILE A 30 -2.06 7.39 0.63
N THR A 31 -3.35 7.63 0.43
CA THR A 31 -4.00 8.86 0.88
C THR A 31 -4.59 8.65 2.26
N LEU A 32 -4.17 9.48 3.22
CA LEU A 32 -4.66 9.48 4.59
C LEU A 32 -5.86 10.43 4.77
N LYS A 33 -6.65 10.22 5.82
CA LYS A 33 -7.81 11.05 6.19
C LYS A 33 -7.50 12.52 6.42
N ASN A 34 -6.28 12.83 6.85
CA ASN A 34 -5.80 14.19 7.04
C ASN A 34 -5.35 14.88 5.74
N GLY A 35 -5.53 14.23 4.58
CA GLY A 35 -5.14 14.74 3.27
C GLY A 35 -3.66 14.53 2.94
N ILE A 36 -2.87 13.92 3.83
CA ILE A 36 -1.48 13.59 3.56
C ILE A 36 -1.44 12.39 2.61
N VAL A 37 -0.62 12.49 1.56
CA VAL A 37 -0.31 11.37 0.67
C VAL A 37 1.07 10.83 1.00
N LEU A 38 1.15 9.53 1.25
CA LEU A 38 2.39 8.82 1.49
C LEU A 38 2.79 8.11 0.20
N TYR A 39 3.88 8.57 -0.40
CA TYR A 39 4.29 8.08 -1.71
C TYR A 39 5.19 6.84 -1.63
N ASN A 40 5.16 6.02 -2.69
CA ASN A 40 6.07 4.89 -2.90
C ASN A 40 6.14 3.88 -1.73
N ARG A 41 4.98 3.57 -1.16
CA ARG A 41 4.85 2.60 -0.07
C ARG A 41 4.88 1.17 -0.58
N ILE A 42 5.43 0.28 0.24
CA ILE A 42 5.52 -1.14 -0.09
C ILE A 42 4.37 -1.88 0.59
N VAL A 43 3.57 -2.59 -0.22
CA VAL A 43 2.60 -3.58 0.26
C VAL A 43 3.10 -4.96 -0.12
N PHE A 44 3.13 -5.88 0.85
CA PHE A 44 3.50 -7.28 0.66
C PHE A 44 2.27 -8.17 0.48
N ASN A 45 2.31 -9.07 -0.51
CA ASN A 45 1.27 -10.04 -0.85
C ASN A 45 -0.12 -9.40 -0.91
N SER A 46 -0.20 -8.20 -1.49
CA SER A 46 -1.40 -7.38 -1.58
C SER A 46 -2.11 -7.09 -0.25
N SER A 47 -1.47 -7.37 0.90
CA SER A 47 -2.15 -7.47 2.20
C SER A 47 -1.51 -6.66 3.33
N TYR A 48 -0.19 -6.49 3.31
CA TYR A 48 0.54 -5.91 4.43
C TYR A 48 1.32 -4.68 4.01
N LEU A 49 0.86 -3.51 4.44
CA LEU A 49 1.58 -2.26 4.30
C LEU A 49 2.78 -2.22 5.24
N LYS A 50 3.96 -1.94 4.70
CA LYS A 50 5.17 -1.68 5.48
C LYS A 50 5.12 -0.29 6.10
N LEU A 51 5.19 -0.21 7.43
CA LEU A 51 5.31 1.05 8.16
C LEU A 51 6.78 1.34 8.50
N ASN A 52 7.17 2.62 8.51
CA ASN A 52 8.48 2.99 9.04
C ASN A 52 8.48 2.92 10.58
N ALA A 53 9.67 2.83 11.18
CA ALA A 53 9.81 2.57 12.61
C ALA A 53 9.13 3.61 13.52
N THR A 54 9.01 4.86 13.06
CA THR A 54 8.41 5.97 13.81
C THR A 54 6.96 6.26 13.43
N GLU A 55 6.41 5.55 12.45
CA GLU A 55 5.08 5.83 11.94
C GLU A 55 4.00 5.12 12.75
N LYS A 56 3.00 5.91 13.15
CA LYS A 56 1.77 5.45 13.80
C LYS A 56 0.62 5.77 12.87
N ILE A 57 0.38 4.89 11.92
CA ILE A 57 -0.75 4.97 10.98
C ILE A 57 -1.64 3.78 11.30
N GLU A 58 -2.90 4.03 11.55
CA GLU A 58 -3.91 3.00 11.76
C GLU A 58 -4.65 2.70 10.46
N LEU A 59 -5.29 1.54 10.40
CA LEU A 59 -6.04 1.13 9.21
C LEU A 59 -7.21 2.08 8.91
N ASP A 60 -7.73 2.74 9.95
CA ASP A 60 -8.79 3.72 9.80
C ASP A 60 -8.29 5.06 9.23
N ASP A 61 -6.99 5.37 9.33
CA ASP A 61 -6.44 6.60 8.74
C ASP A 61 -6.36 6.53 7.22
N ILE A 62 -6.35 5.33 6.62
CA ILE A 62 -6.19 5.15 5.19
C ILE A 62 -7.55 5.32 4.48
N ILE A 63 -7.63 6.31 3.58
CA ILE A 63 -8.78 6.52 2.69
C ILE A 63 -8.61 5.71 1.41
N GLN A 64 -7.46 5.86 0.75
CA GLN A 64 -7.27 5.37 -0.61
C GLN A 64 -5.87 4.78 -0.78
N ILE A 65 -5.77 3.78 -1.65
CA ILE A 65 -4.52 3.14 -2.05
C ILE A 65 -4.52 3.05 -3.57
N ASP A 66 -3.48 3.61 -4.20
CA ASP A 66 -3.32 3.63 -5.65
C ASP A 66 -2.02 2.92 -6.01
N ILE A 67 -2.08 1.90 -6.88
CA ILE A 67 -0.86 1.23 -7.36
C ILE A 67 -0.14 2.13 -8.33
N ILE A 68 1.16 2.33 -8.09
CA ILE A 68 2.05 3.00 -9.04
C ILE A 68 2.45 1.98 -10.10
N GLN A 69 1.61 1.73 -11.10
CA GLN A 69 2.05 0.98 -12.26
C GLN A 69 2.97 1.87 -13.10
N ASN A 70 4.24 1.49 -13.18
CA ASN A 70 5.12 2.00 -14.20
C ASN A 70 4.61 1.48 -15.56
N ASP A 71 3.69 2.22 -16.17
CA ASP A 71 3.28 2.04 -17.55
C ASP A 71 4.45 2.49 -18.44
N TRP A 72 5.48 1.64 -18.52
CA TRP A 72 6.43 1.75 -19.62
C TRP A 72 5.70 1.23 -20.85
N VAL A 73 5.00 2.13 -21.53
CA VAL A 73 4.66 1.98 -22.95
C VAL A 73 6.00 1.77 -23.67
N VAL A 74 6.31 0.51 -23.99
CA VAL A 74 7.33 0.10 -24.96
C VAL A 74 6.70 -0.10 -26.32
#